data_AF-A0A432QEQ1-F1
#
_entry.id   AF-A0A432QEQ1-F1
#
_cell.length_a   1.000
_cell.length_b   1.000
_cell.length_c   1.000
_cell.angle_alpha   90.00
_cell.angle_beta   90.00
_cell.angle_gamma   90.00
#
_symmetry.space_group_name_H-M   'P 1'
#
loop_
_entity.id
_entity.type
_entity.pdbx_description
1 polymer ?
#
loop_
_entity_poly.entity_id
_entity_poly.type
_entity_poly.pdbx_seq_one_letter_code
_entity_poly.pdbx_strand_id
1 'polypeptide(L)'
;MAKHVKTIEEKSIWEDARQMLRKAERDGVETAWDRLAQQTPHCSFGEGGICCRICTMGPCRISKKAPLGVCGADADVIVARNFGRFLAGGAAGHSDHGRDCIEAFYAVAHGETEDYHIKDEQKMLRIAEELGVATEGRELLDVAKDLALEFQESFGTKRDTIAFIGRVPEQQRESWKKLGIMPRGVDREITEMMHRTHMGCDNDAANTLLHGARMCLGDGWAGSMIATEISDILFGTPSPRKAKVNLGVLKADQVNILVHGHNPIVSEKILEAVNEQELIDLAG
;
A
#
# COMPACT_ATOMS: atom_id res chain seq x y z
N MET A 1 28.06 -17.12 -22.02
CA MET A 1 28.76 -16.31 -20.99
C MET A 1 28.52 -17.00 -19.65
N ALA A 2 29.57 -17.22 -18.85
CA ALA A 2 29.40 -17.79 -17.52
C ALA A 2 28.51 -16.86 -16.68
N LYS A 3 27.57 -17.44 -15.94
CA LYS A 3 26.65 -16.70 -15.06
C LYS A 3 27.49 -16.09 -13.95
N HIS A 4 27.61 -14.76 -13.91
CA HIS A 4 28.34 -14.08 -12.84
C HIS A 4 27.60 -14.31 -11.52
N VAL A 5 28.11 -15.20 -10.68
CA VAL A 5 27.58 -15.42 -9.34
C VAL A 5 28.12 -14.30 -8.46
N LYS A 6 27.21 -13.46 -7.95
CA LYS A 6 27.59 -12.38 -7.03
C LYS A 6 28.19 -12.96 -5.74
N THR A 7 29.33 -12.43 -5.35
CA THR A 7 29.94 -12.64 -4.03
C THR A 7 29.07 -12.04 -2.92
N ILE A 8 29.32 -12.42 -1.67
CA ILE A 8 28.57 -11.89 -0.51
C ILE A 8 28.78 -10.37 -0.37
N GLU A 9 29.97 -9.88 -0.69
CA GLU A 9 30.34 -8.47 -0.64
C GLU A 9 29.58 -7.64 -1.69
N GLU A 10 29.26 -8.23 -2.85
CA GLU A 10 28.42 -7.60 -3.89
C GLU A 10 26.92 -7.72 -3.61
N LYS A 11 26.52 -8.65 -2.74
CA LYS A 11 25.12 -8.92 -2.36
C LYS A 11 24.57 -7.89 -1.36
N SER A 12 25.42 -7.23 -0.56
CA SER A 12 25.01 -6.17 0.37
C SER A 12 26.19 -5.26 0.74
N ILE A 13 25.90 -3.98 1.01
CA ILE A 13 26.88 -3.05 1.59
C ILE A 13 26.99 -3.18 3.13
N TRP A 14 26.01 -3.81 3.76
CA TRP A 14 25.85 -3.87 5.22
C TRP A 14 26.53 -5.10 5.82
N GLU A 15 27.30 -4.91 6.89
CA GLU A 15 28.08 -6.00 7.48
C GLU A 15 27.21 -7.05 8.17
N ASP A 16 26.14 -6.65 8.85
CA ASP A 16 25.19 -7.59 9.48
C ASP A 16 24.51 -8.50 8.45
N ALA A 17 24.09 -7.94 7.31
CA ALA A 17 23.57 -8.71 6.19
C ALA A 17 24.62 -9.69 5.63
N ARG A 18 25.87 -9.27 5.45
CA ARG A 18 26.96 -10.14 4.97
C ARG A 18 27.23 -11.30 5.93
N GLN A 19 27.25 -11.03 7.23
CA GLN A 19 27.41 -12.08 8.25
C GLN A 19 26.28 -13.11 8.16
N MET A 20 25.02 -12.66 8.01
CA MET A 20 23.88 -13.57 7.89
C MET A 20 23.86 -14.33 6.57
N LEU A 21 24.33 -13.72 5.47
CA LEU A 21 24.50 -14.42 4.19
C LEU A 21 25.57 -15.52 4.29
N ARG A 22 26.71 -15.27 4.95
CA ARG A 22 27.75 -16.30 5.19
C ARG A 22 27.21 -17.44 6.05
N LYS A 23 26.43 -17.11 7.09
CA LYS A 23 25.75 -18.10 7.93
C LYS A 23 24.75 -18.93 7.11
N ALA A 24 23.91 -18.28 6.31
CA ALA A 24 22.93 -18.95 5.47
C ALA A 24 23.60 -19.93 4.49
N GLU A 25 24.69 -19.51 3.84
CA GLU A 25 25.47 -20.38 2.94
C GLU A 25 26.03 -21.61 3.66
N ARG A 26 26.68 -21.42 4.82
CA ARG A 26 27.22 -22.53 5.63
C ARG A 26 26.14 -23.50 6.10
N ASP A 27 24.98 -22.96 6.47
CA ASP A 27 23.87 -23.74 7.02
C ASP A 27 22.95 -24.32 5.92
N GLY A 28 23.24 -24.07 4.64
CA GLY A 28 22.47 -24.56 3.50
C GLY A 28 21.09 -23.91 3.34
N VAL A 29 20.89 -22.70 3.87
CA VAL A 29 19.63 -21.94 3.80
C VAL A 29 19.60 -21.06 2.55
N GLU A 30 18.59 -21.28 1.71
CA GLU A 30 18.41 -20.51 0.47
C GLU A 30 17.81 -19.12 0.73
N THR A 31 18.44 -18.09 0.17
CA THR A 31 18.03 -16.68 0.30
C THR A 31 17.40 -16.12 -0.96
N ALA A 32 16.90 -14.87 -0.89
CA ALA A 32 16.37 -14.17 -2.06
C ALA A 32 17.39 -14.02 -3.19
N TRP A 33 18.69 -13.92 -2.87
CA TRP A 33 19.76 -13.83 -3.87
C TRP A 33 19.99 -15.13 -4.65
N ASP A 34 19.81 -16.26 -3.99
CA ASP A 34 19.98 -17.56 -4.63
C ASP A 34 18.79 -17.82 -5.58
N ARG A 35 17.56 -17.49 -5.15
CA ARG A 35 16.37 -17.52 -6.03
C ARG A 35 16.46 -16.53 -7.17
N LEU A 36 16.96 -15.31 -6.95
CA LEU A 36 17.20 -14.34 -8.02
C LEU A 36 18.17 -14.92 -9.05
N ALA A 37 19.26 -15.54 -8.60
CA ALA A 37 20.19 -16.21 -9.49
C ALA A 37 19.47 -17.31 -10.28
N GLN A 38 18.68 -18.18 -9.66
CA GLN A 38 17.90 -19.22 -10.35
C GLN A 38 16.97 -18.65 -11.44
N GLN A 39 16.32 -17.52 -11.16
CA GLN A 39 15.39 -16.84 -12.08
C GLN A 39 16.09 -16.04 -13.20
N THR A 40 17.42 -15.93 -13.17
CA THR A 40 18.21 -15.18 -14.15
C THR A 40 18.78 -16.12 -15.24
N PRO A 41 18.66 -15.82 -16.54
CA PRO A 41 18.00 -14.64 -17.11
C PRO A 41 16.47 -14.75 -17.02
N HIS A 42 15.82 -13.63 -16.73
CA HIS A 42 14.36 -13.57 -16.72
C HIS A 42 13.79 -13.67 -18.15
N CYS A 43 12.48 -13.92 -18.24
CA CYS A 43 11.78 -13.93 -19.52
C CYS A 43 11.75 -12.52 -20.13
N SER A 44 12.40 -12.35 -21.29
CA SER A 44 12.51 -11.05 -21.97
C SER A 44 11.17 -10.44 -22.38
N PHE A 45 10.14 -11.25 -22.67
CA PHE A 45 8.79 -10.74 -22.94
C PHE A 45 8.11 -10.22 -21.68
N GLY A 46 8.39 -10.84 -20.53
CA GLY A 46 7.88 -10.40 -19.23
C GLY A 46 8.56 -9.11 -18.78
N GLU A 47 9.89 -9.07 -18.84
CA GLU A 47 10.67 -7.86 -18.54
C GLU A 47 10.32 -6.70 -19.46
N GLY A 48 10.14 -6.96 -20.76
CA GLY A 48 9.72 -5.93 -21.71
C GLY A 48 8.24 -5.55 -21.61
N GLY A 49 7.44 -6.20 -20.75
CA GLY A 49 6.01 -5.93 -20.58
C GLY A 49 5.12 -6.31 -21.77
N ILE A 50 5.67 -6.97 -22.81
CA ILE A 50 5.04 -7.28 -24.11
C ILE A 50 4.42 -8.69 -24.17
N CYS A 51 4.12 -9.27 -23.00
CA CYS A 51 3.40 -10.53 -22.84
C CYS A 51 2.01 -10.26 -22.24
N CYS A 52 0.94 -10.66 -22.92
CA CYS A 52 -0.44 -10.49 -22.46
C CYS A 52 -1.08 -11.84 -22.12
N ARG A 53 -1.71 -11.91 -20.93
CA ARG A 53 -2.40 -13.10 -20.39
C ARG A 53 -3.84 -12.81 -19.91
N ILE A 54 -4.45 -11.74 -20.43
CA ILE A 54 -5.73 -11.20 -19.93
C ILE A 54 -6.93 -12.07 -20.35
N CYS A 55 -6.83 -12.84 -21.43
CA CYS A 55 -7.90 -13.73 -21.90
C CYS A 55 -7.34 -15.05 -22.46
N THR A 56 -8.24 -16.00 -22.72
CA THR A 56 -7.93 -17.37 -23.17
C THR A 56 -7.71 -17.49 -24.68
N MET A 57 -7.90 -16.43 -25.47
CA MET A 57 -7.43 -16.41 -26.86
C MET A 57 -5.89 -16.39 -26.93
N GLY A 58 -5.25 -15.84 -25.89
CA GLY A 58 -3.81 -15.87 -25.72
C GLY A 58 -3.31 -17.14 -25.01
N PRO A 59 -2.12 -17.10 -24.37
CA PRO A 59 -1.28 -15.92 -24.13
C PRO A 59 -0.68 -15.35 -25.42
N CYS A 60 -0.59 -14.02 -25.51
CA CYS A 60 -0.01 -13.31 -26.66
C CYS A 60 1.39 -12.77 -26.32
N ARG A 61 2.32 -12.83 -27.26
CA ARG A 61 3.68 -12.26 -27.14
C ARG A 61 3.97 -11.40 -28.35
N ILE A 62 4.28 -10.12 -28.12
CA ILE A 62 4.52 -9.18 -29.22
C ILE A 62 5.97 -9.29 -29.70
N SER A 63 6.16 -9.34 -31.02
CA SER A 63 7.47 -9.36 -31.67
C SER A 63 7.37 -8.81 -33.09
N LYS A 64 8.51 -8.60 -33.77
CA LYS A 64 8.50 -8.18 -35.18
C LYS A 64 7.73 -9.12 -36.11
N LYS A 65 7.65 -10.42 -35.78
CA LYS A 65 6.92 -11.43 -36.57
C LYS A 65 5.44 -11.56 -36.18
N ALA A 66 5.08 -11.12 -34.97
CA ALA A 66 3.74 -11.14 -34.43
C ALA A 66 3.50 -9.80 -33.71
N PRO A 67 3.24 -8.71 -34.46
CA PRO A 67 3.21 -7.35 -33.91
C PRO A 67 1.94 -7.08 -33.08
N LEU A 68 0.94 -7.94 -33.15
CA LEU A 68 -0.35 -7.81 -32.46
C LEU A 68 -0.70 -9.09 -31.71
N GLY A 69 -1.47 -8.95 -30.63
CA GLY A 69 -2.19 -10.07 -30.01
C GLY A 69 -3.38 -10.53 -30.85
N VAL A 70 -4.00 -11.64 -30.45
CA VAL A 70 -5.15 -12.22 -31.19
C VAL A 70 -6.32 -11.23 -31.33
N CYS A 71 -6.56 -10.40 -30.33
CA CYS A 71 -7.60 -9.36 -30.37
C CYS A 71 -7.20 -8.09 -31.12
N GLY A 72 -6.00 -8.03 -31.70
CA GLY A 72 -5.48 -6.84 -32.39
C GLY A 72 -4.76 -5.82 -31.52
N ALA A 73 -4.60 -6.05 -30.21
CA ALA A 73 -3.84 -5.15 -29.34
C ALA A 73 -2.34 -5.21 -29.66
N ASP A 74 -1.70 -4.05 -29.81
CA ASP A 74 -0.26 -3.91 -30.04
C ASP A 74 0.55 -3.89 -28.74
N ALA A 75 1.86 -3.64 -28.85
CA ALA A 75 2.76 -3.54 -27.70
C ALA A 75 2.36 -2.43 -26.73
N ASP A 76 1.95 -1.26 -27.24
CA ASP A 76 1.67 -0.08 -26.41
C ASP A 76 0.48 -0.33 -25.50
N VAL A 77 -0.61 -0.88 -26.05
CA VAL A 77 -1.80 -1.25 -25.28
C VAL A 77 -1.48 -2.34 -24.26
N ILE A 78 -0.73 -3.37 -24.65
CA ILE A 78 -0.38 -4.48 -23.75
C ILE A 78 0.48 -4.00 -22.57
N VAL A 79 1.51 -3.20 -22.85
CA VAL A 79 2.40 -2.66 -21.83
C VAL A 79 1.63 -1.73 -20.88
N ALA A 80 0.81 -0.82 -21.42
CA ALA A 80 0.01 0.10 -20.62
C ALA A 80 -0.99 -0.65 -19.70
N ARG A 81 -1.64 -1.70 -20.20
CA ARG A 81 -2.56 -2.51 -19.38
C ARG A 81 -1.84 -3.32 -18.30
N ASN A 82 -0.70 -3.92 -18.64
CA ASN A 82 0.12 -4.66 -17.68
C ASN A 82 0.60 -3.72 -16.56
N PHE A 83 1.07 -2.52 -16.92
CA PHE A 83 1.48 -1.52 -15.95
C PHE A 83 0.30 -0.99 -15.14
N GLY A 84 -0.85 -0.75 -15.76
CA GLY A 84 -2.08 -0.35 -15.07
C GLY A 84 -2.52 -1.35 -14.00
N ARG A 85 -2.47 -2.66 -14.29
CA ARG A 85 -2.74 -3.71 -13.28
C ARG A 85 -1.66 -3.80 -12.21
N PHE A 86 -0.41 -3.53 -12.54
CA PHE A 86 0.67 -3.45 -11.55
C PHE A 86 0.40 -2.31 -10.55
N LEU A 87 0.03 -1.12 -11.05
CA LEU A 87 -0.38 0.01 -10.21
C LEU A 87 -1.61 -0.34 -9.36
N ALA A 88 -2.58 -1.07 -9.92
CA ALA A 88 -3.79 -1.47 -9.21
C ALA A 88 -3.48 -2.40 -8.03
N GLY A 89 -2.49 -3.30 -8.17
CA GLY A 89 -2.02 -4.13 -7.07
C GLY A 89 -1.43 -3.32 -5.92
N GLY A 90 -0.63 -2.29 -6.22
CA GLY A 90 -0.09 -1.38 -5.22
C GLY A 90 -1.18 -0.55 -4.52
N ALA A 91 -2.04 0.10 -5.31
CA ALA A 91 -3.14 0.91 -4.79
C ALA A 91 -4.13 0.09 -3.95
N ALA A 92 -4.41 -1.16 -4.33
CA ALA A 92 -5.26 -2.07 -3.55
C ALA A 92 -4.64 -2.44 -2.20
N GLY A 93 -3.31 -2.61 -2.13
CA GLY A 93 -2.62 -2.87 -0.86
C GLY A 93 -2.79 -1.72 0.14
N HIS A 94 -2.67 -0.47 -0.31
CA HIS A 94 -2.92 0.69 0.55
C HIS A 94 -4.41 0.95 0.79
N SER A 95 -5.28 0.62 -0.18
CA SER A 95 -6.74 0.69 -0.01
C SER A 95 -7.16 -0.16 1.18
N ASP A 96 -6.83 -1.45 1.16
CA ASP A 96 -7.27 -2.36 2.22
C ASP A 96 -6.64 -2.03 3.57
N HIS A 97 -5.36 -1.61 3.59
CA HIS A 97 -4.75 -1.11 4.81
C HIS A 97 -5.50 0.11 5.38
N GLY A 98 -5.89 1.07 4.53
CA GLY A 98 -6.71 2.21 4.96
C GLY A 98 -8.09 1.79 5.43
N ARG A 99 -8.70 0.77 4.81
CA ARG A 99 -9.98 0.21 5.21
C ARG A 99 -9.91 -0.43 6.60
N ASP A 100 -8.90 -1.24 6.87
CA ASP A 100 -8.68 -1.81 8.22
C ASP A 100 -8.58 -0.72 9.28
N CYS A 101 -7.86 0.37 8.99
CA CYS A 101 -7.77 1.53 9.88
C CYS A 101 -9.14 2.18 10.11
N ILE A 102 -9.94 2.36 9.05
CA ILE A 102 -11.30 2.89 9.14
C ILE A 102 -12.19 1.97 9.99
N GLU A 103 -12.12 0.66 9.81
CA GLU A 103 -12.91 -0.31 10.57
C GLU A 103 -12.54 -0.29 12.06
N ALA A 104 -11.25 -0.24 12.39
CA ALA A 104 -10.81 -0.09 13.78
C ALA A 104 -11.27 1.25 14.39
N PHE A 105 -11.15 2.36 13.66
CA PHE A 105 -11.63 3.66 14.12
C PHE A 105 -13.16 3.69 14.29
N TYR A 106 -13.89 3.05 13.37
CA TYR A 106 -15.33 2.90 13.45
C TYR A 106 -15.74 2.11 14.70
N ALA A 107 -15.08 0.98 14.98
CA ALA A 107 -15.34 0.18 16.17
C ALA A 107 -15.10 0.98 17.46
N VAL A 108 -14.01 1.77 17.53
CA VAL A 108 -13.75 2.69 18.65
C VAL A 108 -14.86 3.75 18.76
N ALA A 109 -15.24 4.38 17.64
CA ALA A 109 -16.27 5.41 17.61
C ALA A 109 -17.65 4.91 18.08
N HIS A 110 -17.94 3.62 17.87
CA HIS A 110 -19.21 2.98 18.28
C HIS A 110 -19.13 2.27 19.64
N GLY A 111 -17.96 2.26 20.30
CA GLY A 111 -17.77 1.57 21.57
C GLY A 111 -17.84 0.04 21.44
N GLU A 112 -17.53 -0.51 20.26
CA GLU A 112 -17.53 -1.95 19.98
C GLU A 112 -16.25 -2.65 20.46
N THR A 113 -15.23 -1.88 20.83
CA THR A 113 -13.97 -2.36 21.41
C THR A 113 -13.52 -1.44 22.53
N GLU A 114 -12.98 -2.03 23.59
CA GLU A 114 -12.28 -1.32 24.67
C GLU A 114 -10.76 -1.40 24.51
N ASP A 115 -10.28 -2.20 23.55
CA ASP A 115 -8.85 -2.40 23.32
C ASP A 115 -8.22 -1.11 22.77
N TYR A 116 -8.91 -0.38 21.92
CA TYR A 116 -8.40 0.86 21.32
C TYR A 116 -9.19 2.07 21.78
N HIS A 117 -8.54 3.22 21.81
CA HIS A 117 -9.15 4.50 22.15
C HIS A 117 -8.56 5.61 21.28
N ILE A 118 -9.26 6.74 21.20
CA ILE A 118 -8.75 7.94 20.52
C ILE A 118 -7.63 8.52 21.39
N LYS A 119 -6.36 8.38 20.97
CA LYS A 119 -5.19 8.90 21.69
C LYS A 119 -4.93 10.37 21.37
N ASP A 120 -5.24 10.82 20.15
CA ASP A 120 -5.06 12.21 19.73
C ASP A 120 -6.39 12.87 19.33
N GLU A 121 -7.14 13.30 20.34
CA GLU A 121 -8.44 13.96 20.18
C GLU A 121 -8.31 15.29 19.42
N GLN A 122 -7.25 16.05 19.67
CA GLN A 122 -7.02 17.34 19.01
C GLN A 122 -6.82 17.17 17.51
N LYS A 123 -6.05 16.16 17.12
CA LYS A 123 -5.88 15.81 15.71
C LYS A 123 -7.20 15.33 15.10
N MET A 124 -7.96 14.48 15.79
CA MET A 124 -9.25 14.01 15.29
C MET A 124 -10.20 15.18 15.00
N LEU A 125 -10.36 16.11 15.93
CA LEU A 125 -11.23 17.29 15.77
C LEU A 125 -10.74 18.20 14.63
N ARG A 126 -9.44 18.43 14.52
CA ARG A 126 -8.85 19.21 13.42
C ARG A 126 -9.14 18.58 12.05
N ILE A 127 -9.02 17.25 11.94
CA ILE A 127 -9.31 16.53 10.69
C ILE A 127 -10.81 16.54 10.38
N ALA A 128 -11.67 16.40 11.40
CA ALA A 128 -13.11 16.54 11.25
C ALA A 128 -13.49 17.92 10.68
N GLU A 129 -12.96 19.00 11.25
CA GLU A 129 -13.18 20.37 10.75
C GLU A 129 -12.65 20.56 9.32
N GLU A 130 -11.47 20.03 9.02
CA GLU A 130 -10.87 20.07 7.68
C GLU A 130 -11.79 19.45 6.62
N LEU A 131 -12.48 18.36 6.97
CA LEU A 131 -13.38 17.63 6.08
C LEU A 131 -14.84 18.11 6.18
N GLY A 132 -15.10 19.17 6.94
CA GLY A 132 -16.44 19.76 7.08
C GLY A 132 -17.40 18.98 7.99
N VAL A 133 -16.88 18.08 8.83
CA VAL A 133 -17.64 17.44 9.90
C VAL A 133 -17.77 18.43 11.07
N ALA A 134 -19.00 18.73 11.48
CA ALA A 134 -19.25 19.65 12.60
C ALA A 134 -18.68 19.10 13.91
N THR A 135 -18.00 19.95 14.70
CA THR A 135 -17.34 19.61 15.97
C THR A 135 -17.91 20.35 17.19
N GLU A 136 -18.40 21.58 17.00
CA GLU A 136 -18.82 22.46 18.09
C GLU A 136 -20.00 21.89 18.89
N GLY A 137 -19.83 21.79 20.22
CA GLY A 137 -20.88 21.34 21.14
C GLY A 137 -21.27 19.86 21.03
N ARG A 138 -20.45 19.05 20.35
CA ARG A 138 -20.69 17.62 20.15
C ARG A 138 -19.79 16.76 21.04
N GLU A 139 -20.32 15.58 21.39
CA GLU A 139 -19.53 14.53 22.03
C GLU A 139 -18.47 13.98 21.07
N LEU A 140 -17.28 13.68 21.59
CA LEU A 140 -16.13 13.24 20.80
C LEU A 140 -16.45 12.03 19.93
N LEU A 141 -17.10 11.01 20.49
CA LEU A 141 -17.45 9.79 19.77
C LEU A 141 -18.50 10.03 18.67
N ASP A 142 -19.39 11.02 18.82
CA ASP A 142 -20.34 11.35 17.75
C ASP A 142 -19.65 12.04 16.58
N VAL A 143 -18.65 12.88 16.84
CA VAL A 143 -17.77 13.41 15.78
C VAL A 143 -16.99 12.28 15.10
N ALA A 144 -16.46 11.33 15.89
CA ALA A 144 -15.72 10.19 15.38
C ALA A 144 -16.56 9.30 14.45
N LYS A 145 -17.83 9.06 14.78
CA LYS A 145 -18.77 8.29 13.93
C LYS A 145 -18.95 8.96 12.57
N ASP A 146 -19.22 10.27 12.55
CA ASP A 146 -19.38 11.01 11.30
C ASP A 146 -18.09 11.05 10.48
N LEU A 147 -16.95 11.22 11.14
CA LEU A 147 -15.64 11.19 10.49
C LEU A 147 -15.33 9.81 9.89
N ALA A 148 -15.70 8.72 10.57
CA ALA A 148 -15.56 7.37 10.03
C ALA A 148 -16.41 7.19 8.76
N LEU A 149 -17.65 7.69 8.75
CA LEU A 149 -18.52 7.65 7.56
C LEU A 149 -17.94 8.48 6.41
N GLU A 150 -17.39 9.66 6.71
CA GLU A 150 -16.69 10.52 5.74
C GLU A 150 -15.52 9.76 5.05
N PHE A 151 -14.73 9.04 5.84
CA PHE A 151 -13.67 8.20 5.31
C PHE A 151 -14.19 7.01 4.49
N GLN A 152 -15.20 6.28 4.98
CA GLN A 152 -15.82 5.17 4.24
C GLN A 152 -16.34 5.60 2.87
N GLU A 153 -16.95 6.79 2.77
CA GLU A 153 -17.47 7.29 1.50
C GLU A 153 -16.35 7.62 0.49
N SER A 154 -15.11 7.84 0.92
CA SER A 154 -13.96 7.98 0.01
C SER A 154 -13.55 6.66 -0.67
N PHE A 155 -14.05 5.53 -0.17
CA PHE A 155 -13.87 4.20 -0.78
C PHE A 155 -15.09 3.79 -1.63
N GLY A 156 -16.19 4.54 -1.53
CA GLY A 156 -17.44 4.26 -2.23
C GLY A 156 -17.52 4.85 -3.65
N THR A 157 -18.75 4.96 -4.15
CA THR A 157 -19.05 5.44 -5.51
C THR A 157 -20.04 6.61 -5.56
N LYS A 158 -20.50 7.11 -4.41
CA LYS A 158 -21.54 8.15 -4.34
C LYS A 158 -21.00 9.55 -4.59
N ARG A 159 -19.70 9.75 -4.40
CA ARG A 159 -19.05 11.07 -4.48
C ARG A 159 -18.32 11.27 -5.79
N ASP A 160 -18.14 12.54 -6.12
CA ASP A 160 -17.34 13.00 -7.25
C ASP A 160 -15.87 13.25 -6.86
N THR A 161 -15.54 13.16 -5.56
CA THR A 161 -14.19 13.34 -5.03
C THR A 161 -13.97 12.63 -3.69
N ILE A 162 -12.73 12.66 -3.21
CA ILE A 162 -12.22 11.98 -2.00
C ILE A 162 -11.92 12.99 -0.87
N ALA A 163 -11.84 12.51 0.37
CA ALA A 163 -11.72 13.32 1.59
C ALA A 163 -10.63 14.42 1.51
N PHE A 164 -9.37 14.07 1.30
CA PHE A 164 -8.26 15.02 1.41
C PHE A 164 -7.93 15.81 0.13
N ILE A 165 -8.87 15.87 -0.82
CA ILE A 165 -8.63 16.66 -2.02
C ILE A 165 -8.44 18.15 -1.73
N GLY A 166 -9.02 18.65 -0.62
CA GLY A 166 -8.88 20.04 -0.17
C GLY A 166 -7.44 20.47 0.12
N ARG A 167 -6.55 19.52 0.45
CA ARG A 167 -5.13 19.79 0.70
C ARG A 167 -4.33 20.10 -0.57
N VAL A 168 -4.85 19.70 -1.73
CA VAL A 168 -4.17 19.89 -3.00
C VAL A 168 -4.35 21.34 -3.46
N PRO A 169 -3.26 22.06 -3.81
CA PRO A 169 -3.34 23.44 -4.29
C PRO A 169 -4.32 23.58 -5.47
N GLU A 170 -5.07 24.69 -5.51
CA GLU A 170 -6.10 24.94 -6.53
C GLU A 170 -5.60 24.74 -7.96
N GLN A 171 -4.43 25.31 -8.28
CA GLN A 171 -3.82 25.18 -9.61
C GLN A 171 -3.61 23.72 -10.01
N GLN A 172 -3.23 22.87 -9.06
CA GLN A 172 -3.00 21.45 -9.30
C GLN A 172 -4.32 20.69 -9.46
N ARG A 173 -5.34 21.02 -8.65
CA ARG A 173 -6.69 20.46 -8.82
C ARG A 173 -7.29 20.78 -10.19
N GLU A 174 -7.12 22.01 -10.67
CA GLU A 174 -7.56 22.41 -12.02
C GLU A 174 -6.81 21.67 -13.12
N SER A 175 -5.50 21.42 -12.94
CA SER A 175 -4.73 20.55 -13.84
C SER A 175 -5.31 19.13 -13.90
N TRP A 176 -5.63 18.55 -12.74
CA TRP A 176 -6.21 17.20 -12.68
C TRP A 176 -7.60 17.12 -13.30
N LYS A 177 -8.43 18.16 -13.12
CA LYS A 177 -9.74 18.25 -13.80
C LYS A 177 -9.57 18.30 -15.32
N LYS A 178 -8.66 19.13 -15.83
CA LYS A 178 -8.38 19.24 -17.29
C LYS A 178 -7.87 17.95 -17.90
N LEU A 179 -7.01 17.22 -17.17
CA LEU A 179 -6.49 15.93 -17.60
C LEU A 179 -7.48 14.78 -17.36
N GLY A 180 -8.59 15.03 -16.65
CA GLY A 180 -9.52 14.00 -16.24
C GLY A 180 -8.88 12.97 -15.30
N ILE A 181 -8.02 13.38 -14.37
CA ILE A 181 -7.37 12.49 -13.40
C ILE A 181 -7.74 12.79 -11.94
N MET A 182 -8.79 13.57 -11.72
CA MET A 182 -9.36 13.77 -10.38
C MET A 182 -9.89 12.43 -9.83
N PRO A 183 -9.38 11.92 -8.70
CA PRO A 183 -9.87 10.67 -8.10
C PRO A 183 -11.26 10.85 -7.48
N ARG A 184 -12.11 9.82 -7.61
CA ARG A 184 -13.52 9.86 -7.18
C ARG A 184 -13.82 8.90 -6.03
N GLY A 185 -13.10 7.79 -5.95
CA GLY A 185 -13.19 6.83 -4.86
C GLY A 185 -12.12 5.75 -4.99
N VAL A 186 -11.49 5.36 -3.88
CA VAL A 186 -10.30 4.48 -3.89
C VAL A 186 -10.59 3.16 -4.62
N ASP A 187 -11.63 2.43 -4.19
CA ASP A 187 -11.98 1.13 -4.79
C ASP A 187 -12.58 1.27 -6.18
N ARG A 188 -13.27 2.39 -6.43
CA ARG A 188 -13.83 2.70 -7.75
C ARG A 188 -12.72 2.77 -8.80
N GLU A 189 -11.63 3.49 -8.52
CA GLU A 189 -10.55 3.65 -9.50
C GLU A 189 -9.79 2.34 -9.73
N ILE A 190 -9.58 1.52 -8.69
CA ILE A 190 -8.98 0.19 -8.78
C ILE A 190 -9.86 -0.73 -9.65
N THR A 191 -11.16 -0.77 -9.37
CA THR A 191 -12.12 -1.59 -10.11
C THR A 191 -12.22 -1.13 -11.57
N GLU A 192 -12.25 0.18 -11.82
CA GLU A 192 -12.28 0.73 -13.17
C GLU A 192 -10.98 0.41 -13.94
N MET A 193 -9.82 0.37 -13.28
CA MET A 193 -8.57 -0.09 -13.92
C MET A 193 -8.66 -1.57 -14.34
N MET A 194 -9.22 -2.42 -13.48
CA MET A 194 -9.42 -3.83 -13.82
C MET A 194 -10.40 -4.03 -14.99
N HIS A 195 -11.43 -3.21 -15.07
CA HIS A 195 -12.36 -3.14 -16.22
C HIS A 195 -11.66 -2.65 -17.50
N ARG A 196 -10.99 -1.49 -17.45
CA ARG A 196 -10.27 -0.90 -18.60
C ARG A 196 -9.26 -1.85 -19.22
N THR A 197 -8.57 -2.61 -18.37
CA THR A 197 -7.55 -3.56 -18.80
C THR A 197 -8.12 -4.89 -19.27
N HIS A 198 -9.44 -5.12 -19.23
CA HIS A 198 -10.06 -6.28 -19.87
C HIS A 198 -9.91 -6.23 -21.41
N MET A 199 -9.93 -7.40 -22.06
CA MET A 199 -9.94 -7.50 -23.51
C MET A 199 -11.13 -6.72 -24.11
N GLY A 200 -10.87 -5.88 -25.10
CA GLY A 200 -11.91 -5.13 -25.82
C GLY A 200 -12.45 -3.88 -25.12
N CYS A 201 -11.87 -3.48 -23.97
CA CYS A 201 -12.25 -2.23 -23.30
C CYS A 201 -11.31 -1.08 -23.71
N ASP A 202 -10.41 -0.63 -22.84
CA ASP A 202 -9.51 0.50 -23.11
C ASP A 202 -8.34 0.06 -23.98
N ASN A 203 -8.32 0.47 -25.25
CA ASN A 203 -7.27 0.16 -26.23
C ASN A 203 -6.44 1.40 -26.60
N ASP A 204 -6.45 2.43 -25.75
CA ASP A 204 -5.57 3.59 -25.87
C ASP A 204 -4.59 3.61 -24.69
N ALA A 205 -3.29 3.57 -25.01
CA ALA A 205 -2.24 3.48 -24.00
C ALA A 205 -2.21 4.74 -23.11
N ALA A 206 -2.39 5.92 -23.69
CA ALA A 206 -2.37 7.19 -22.95
C ALA A 206 -3.55 7.28 -21.97
N ASN A 207 -4.76 6.93 -22.41
CA ASN A 207 -5.98 6.89 -21.59
C ASN A 207 -5.85 5.89 -20.44
N THR A 208 -5.28 4.71 -20.70
CA THR A 208 -4.99 3.72 -19.66
C THR A 208 -4.02 4.28 -18.61
N LEU A 209 -2.96 4.95 -19.04
CA LEU A 209 -1.97 5.57 -18.13
C LEU A 209 -2.53 6.77 -17.37
N LEU A 210 -3.40 7.58 -17.98
CA LEU A 210 -4.12 8.66 -17.29
C LEU A 210 -5.03 8.12 -16.20
N HIS A 211 -5.74 7.01 -16.45
CA HIS A 211 -6.49 6.33 -15.40
C HIS A 211 -5.57 5.75 -14.32
N GLY A 212 -4.39 5.24 -14.70
CA GLY A 212 -3.35 4.84 -13.75
C GLY A 212 -2.94 5.96 -12.81
N ALA A 213 -2.72 7.17 -13.36
CA ALA A 213 -2.44 8.36 -12.56
C ALA A 213 -3.60 8.71 -11.61
N ARG A 214 -4.85 8.71 -12.11
CA ARG A 214 -6.05 8.93 -11.29
C ARG A 214 -6.12 7.97 -10.11
N MET A 215 -5.90 6.68 -10.36
CA MET A 215 -5.94 5.63 -9.34
C MET A 215 -4.83 5.82 -8.29
N CYS A 216 -3.59 6.11 -8.71
CA CYS A 216 -2.49 6.40 -7.77
C CYS A 216 -2.74 7.67 -6.95
N LEU A 217 -3.45 8.67 -7.51
CA LEU A 217 -3.89 9.84 -6.73
C LEU A 217 -4.94 9.45 -5.69
N GLY A 218 -5.86 8.53 -6.01
CA GLY A 218 -6.82 7.97 -5.05
C GLY A 218 -6.15 7.22 -3.90
N ASP A 219 -5.09 6.47 -4.19
CA ASP A 219 -4.24 5.89 -3.14
C ASP A 219 -3.61 6.98 -2.25
N GLY A 220 -2.80 7.86 -2.85
CA GLY A 220 -2.02 8.83 -2.06
C GLY A 220 -2.85 9.85 -1.28
N TRP A 221 -3.98 10.32 -1.83
CA TRP A 221 -4.83 11.37 -1.24
C TRP A 221 -6.09 10.83 -0.55
N ALA A 222 -6.27 9.50 -0.50
CA ALA A 222 -7.28 8.87 0.33
C ALA A 222 -6.74 7.61 1.00
N GLY A 223 -6.58 6.48 0.29
CA GLY A 223 -6.19 5.20 0.92
C GLY A 223 -5.04 5.31 1.93
N SER A 224 -3.88 5.77 1.48
CA SER A 224 -2.69 5.97 2.32
C SER A 224 -2.82 7.13 3.32
N MET A 225 -3.43 8.24 2.91
CA MET A 225 -3.55 9.42 3.77
C MET A 225 -4.53 9.19 4.93
N ILE A 226 -5.69 8.59 4.66
CA ILE A 226 -6.66 8.18 5.67
C ILE A 226 -6.02 7.19 6.65
N ALA A 227 -5.31 6.17 6.15
CA ALA A 227 -4.59 5.23 7.02
C ALA A 227 -3.63 5.96 7.97
N THR A 228 -2.88 6.94 7.45
CA THR A 228 -1.92 7.76 8.22
C THR A 228 -2.63 8.61 9.28
N GLU A 229 -3.67 9.36 8.90
CA GLU A 229 -4.37 10.24 9.83
C GLU A 229 -5.09 9.45 10.93
N ILE A 230 -5.74 8.33 10.59
CA ILE A 230 -6.39 7.44 11.58
C ILE A 230 -5.36 6.79 12.50
N SER A 231 -4.23 6.33 11.95
CA SER A 231 -3.18 5.72 12.78
C SER A 231 -2.68 6.71 13.83
N ASP A 232 -2.46 7.96 13.47
CA ASP A 232 -2.08 8.99 14.44
C ASP A 232 -3.19 9.30 15.45
N ILE A 233 -4.47 9.26 15.04
CA ILE A 233 -5.62 9.45 15.94
C ILE A 233 -5.70 8.32 16.99
N LEU A 234 -5.51 7.06 16.57
CA LEU A 234 -5.65 5.87 17.42
C LEU A 234 -4.38 5.54 18.22
N PHE A 235 -3.20 5.81 17.66
CA PHE A 235 -1.91 5.40 18.23
C PHE A 235 -1.06 6.58 18.73
N GLY A 236 -1.50 7.81 18.42
CA GLY A 236 -0.86 9.06 18.82
C GLY A 236 0.05 9.62 17.73
N THR A 237 -0.02 10.92 17.49
CA THR A 237 0.82 11.59 16.49
C THR A 237 2.32 11.44 16.86
N PRO A 238 3.17 10.94 15.94
CA PRO A 238 4.59 10.75 16.19
C PRO A 238 5.32 12.04 16.59
N SER A 239 6.28 11.91 17.52
CA SER A 239 7.19 12.98 17.92
C SER A 239 8.65 12.52 17.86
N PRO A 240 9.63 13.44 17.74
CA PRO A 240 11.04 13.06 17.65
C PRO A 240 11.49 12.22 18.86
N ARG A 241 12.02 11.00 18.59
CA ARG A 241 12.51 10.06 19.60
C ARG A 241 13.80 9.37 19.13
N LYS A 242 14.54 8.78 20.06
CA LYS A 242 15.73 7.98 19.77
C LYS A 242 15.33 6.51 19.57
N ALA A 243 15.85 5.87 18.53
CA ALA A 243 15.68 4.44 18.27
C ALA A 243 17.00 3.83 17.78
N LYS A 244 17.07 2.49 17.72
CA LYS A 244 18.19 1.73 17.16
C LYS A 244 17.71 0.92 15.96
N VAL A 245 18.61 0.65 15.01
CA VAL A 245 18.33 -0.10 13.77
C VAL A 245 19.52 -0.99 13.46
N ASN A 246 19.29 -2.03 12.65
CA ASN A 246 20.16 -3.17 12.28
C ASN A 246 19.85 -4.46 13.06
N LEU A 247 20.47 -5.59 12.68
CA LEU A 247 20.23 -6.89 13.34
C LEU A 247 20.73 -6.95 14.79
N GLY A 248 21.57 -6.02 15.22
CA GLY A 248 22.10 -5.92 16.60
C GLY A 248 21.09 -5.38 17.63
N VAL A 249 19.87 -5.03 17.20
CA VAL A 249 18.76 -4.78 18.15
C VAL A 249 18.33 -6.06 18.87
N LEU A 250 18.56 -7.22 18.25
CA LEU A 250 18.27 -8.53 18.84
C LEU A 250 19.19 -8.80 20.04
N LYS A 251 18.64 -9.44 21.09
CA LYS A 251 19.32 -9.74 22.35
C LYS A 251 19.37 -11.23 22.61
N ALA A 252 20.57 -11.78 22.83
CA ALA A 252 20.75 -13.22 23.03
C ALA A 252 20.15 -13.72 24.35
N ASP A 253 19.98 -12.82 25.32
CA ASP A 253 19.45 -13.02 26.65
C ASP A 253 17.98 -12.59 26.79
N GLN A 254 17.28 -12.36 25.68
CA GLN A 254 15.85 -11.99 25.68
C GLN A 254 15.06 -12.82 24.66
N VAL A 255 13.75 -12.90 24.88
CA VAL A 255 12.80 -13.37 23.87
C VAL A 255 12.67 -12.30 22.79
N ASN A 256 13.10 -12.61 21.56
CA ASN A 256 13.04 -11.67 20.44
C ASN A 256 11.78 -11.93 19.61
N ILE A 257 10.86 -10.96 19.58
CA ILE A 257 9.63 -11.03 18.79
C ILE A 257 9.76 -10.05 17.62
N LEU A 258 9.80 -10.58 16.40
CA LEU A 258 9.86 -9.77 15.18
C LEU A 258 8.43 -9.55 14.67
N VAL A 259 7.94 -8.32 14.81
CA VAL A 259 6.70 -7.88 14.15
C VAL A 259 7.01 -7.54 12.69
N HIS A 260 6.33 -8.21 11.76
CA HIS A 260 6.51 -7.99 10.32
C HIS A 260 5.16 -7.89 9.63
N GLY A 261 5.03 -6.94 8.71
CA GLY A 261 3.77 -6.54 8.09
C GLY A 261 3.69 -5.02 8.00
N HIS A 262 2.48 -4.48 7.93
CA HIS A 262 2.23 -3.05 7.72
C HIS A 262 1.26 -2.43 8.72
N ASN A 263 0.29 -3.19 9.23
CA ASN A 263 -0.83 -2.62 9.98
C ASN A 263 -0.50 -2.46 11.48
N PRO A 264 -0.44 -1.22 12.02
CA PRO A 264 -0.09 -0.97 13.41
C PRO A 264 -1.15 -1.46 14.41
N ILE A 265 -2.40 -1.69 13.97
CA ILE A 265 -3.46 -2.25 14.81
C ILE A 265 -2.96 -3.50 15.54
N VAL A 266 -2.30 -4.42 14.81
CA VAL A 266 -1.76 -5.65 15.42
C VAL A 266 -0.48 -5.37 16.22
N SER A 267 0.49 -4.65 15.65
CA SER A 267 1.79 -4.51 16.29
C SER A 267 1.76 -3.70 17.58
N GLU A 268 0.85 -2.72 17.70
CA GLU A 268 0.63 -1.96 18.93
C GLU A 268 0.11 -2.87 20.04
N LYS A 269 -0.80 -3.80 19.73
CA LYS A 269 -1.28 -4.78 20.73
C LYS A 269 -0.23 -5.80 21.15
N ILE A 270 0.60 -6.25 20.21
CA ILE A 270 1.76 -7.08 20.56
C ILE A 270 2.68 -6.31 21.49
N LEU A 271 2.95 -5.03 21.23
CA LEU A 271 3.79 -4.20 22.09
C LEU A 271 3.17 -4.01 23.49
N GLU A 272 1.86 -3.78 23.58
CA GLU A 272 1.16 -3.67 24.87
C GLU A 272 1.26 -4.99 25.66
N ALA A 273 0.94 -6.13 25.03
CA ALA A 273 0.97 -7.44 25.67
C ALA A 273 2.35 -7.79 26.20
N VAL A 274 3.43 -7.59 25.43
CA VAL A 274 4.79 -7.93 25.91
C VAL A 274 5.28 -7.06 27.07
N ASN A 275 4.56 -6.00 27.42
CA ASN A 275 4.83 -5.16 28.60
C ASN A 275 3.93 -5.50 29.80
N GLU A 276 3.04 -6.49 29.70
CA GLU A 276 2.27 -7.00 30.83
C GLU A 276 3.16 -7.76 31.81
N GLN A 277 3.01 -7.49 33.11
CA GLN A 277 3.88 -8.06 34.14
C GLN A 277 3.85 -9.60 34.14
N GLU A 278 2.68 -10.21 33.87
CA GLU A 278 2.54 -11.66 33.78
C GLU A 278 3.43 -12.27 32.68
N LEU A 279 3.48 -11.64 31.50
CA LEU A 279 4.31 -12.10 30.39
C LEU A 279 5.80 -11.83 30.61
N ILE A 280 6.13 -10.74 31.30
CA ILE A 280 7.51 -10.45 31.73
C ILE A 280 7.99 -11.50 32.74
N ASP A 281 7.16 -11.84 33.73
CA ASP A 281 7.48 -12.83 34.76
C ASP A 281 7.62 -14.24 34.16
N LEU A 282 6.81 -14.57 33.15
CA LEU A 282 6.92 -15.85 32.43
C LEU A 282 8.22 -15.96 31.60
N ALA A 283 8.74 -14.84 31.12
CA ALA A 283 9.95 -14.80 30.31
C ALA A 283 11.26 -14.81 31.12
N GLY A 284 11.18 -14.49 32.43
CA GLY A 284 12.32 -14.44 33.36
C GLY A 284 12.71 -15.79 33.94
#